data_AF-A0A1V5LPG0-F1
#
_entry.id   AF-A0A1V5LPG0-F1
#
_cell.length_a   1.000
_cell.length_b   1.000
_cell.length_c   1.000
_cell.angle_alpha   90.00
_cell.angle_beta   90.00
_cell.angle_gamma   90.00
#
_symmetry.space_group_name_H-M   'P 1'
#
loop_
_entity.id
_entity.type
_entity.pdbx_description
1 polymer ?
#
loop_
_entity_poly.entity_id
_entity_poly.type
_entity_poly.pdbx_seq_one_letter_code
_entity_poly.pdbx_strand_id
1 'polypeptide(L)'
;MFDKLNKIKTPHGNHFNHLRNMFGYFLAGALLTVFIGLGADVVGSVLSAALGAALAAAVALLGGIFVTMIFRTAFRLVQTGRILQYAGFWLSSWLGLEAAIAATGSLILSNSFVASLAFFGISFGAATLFGQVPWRGRSWMPIRRP
;
A
#
# COMPACT_ATOMS: atom_id res chain seq x y z
N MET A 1 16.91 -32.27 -13.22
CA MET A 1 16.39 -31.98 -11.86
C MET A 1 16.33 -30.48 -11.53
N PHE A 2 16.95 -29.60 -12.34
CA PHE A 2 16.96 -28.14 -12.11
C PHE A 2 15.87 -27.35 -12.87
N ASP A 3 15.16 -27.95 -13.83
CA ASP A 3 14.12 -27.25 -14.63
C ASP A 3 12.86 -26.86 -13.85
N LYS A 4 12.69 -27.36 -12.62
CA LYS A 4 11.52 -27.05 -11.78
C LYS A 4 11.71 -25.80 -10.90
N LEU A 5 12.89 -25.17 -10.90
CA LEU A 5 13.14 -23.97 -10.08
C LEU A 5 12.74 -22.65 -10.78
N ASN A 6 12.46 -22.67 -12.09
CA ASN A 6 12.15 -21.46 -12.88
C ASN A 6 10.66 -21.11 -13.02
N LYS A 7 9.78 -21.70 -12.19
CA LYS A 7 8.36 -21.30 -12.17
C LYS A 7 7.94 -20.78 -10.80
N ILE A 8 8.57 -19.71 -10.34
CA ILE A 8 7.83 -18.74 -9.52
C ILE A 8 6.88 -18.04 -10.49
N LYS A 9 5.73 -18.68 -10.77
CA LYS A 9 4.59 -18.03 -11.42
C LYS A 9 4.21 -16.86 -10.52
N THR A 10 4.61 -15.65 -10.88
CA THR A 10 3.86 -14.48 -10.43
C THR A 10 2.43 -14.69 -10.93
N PRO A 11 1.40 -14.57 -10.07
CA PRO A 11 0.00 -14.81 -10.47
C PRO A 11 -0.47 -13.90 -11.62
N HIS A 12 0.33 -12.89 -11.97
CA HIS A 12 0.03 -11.88 -12.97
C HIS A 12 1.03 -12.04 -14.12
N GLY A 13 0.55 -12.47 -15.28
CA GLY A 13 1.34 -12.57 -16.51
C GLY A 13 1.79 -11.21 -17.07
N ASN A 14 1.49 -10.09 -16.40
CA ASN A 14 1.88 -8.75 -16.81
C ASN A 14 2.14 -7.86 -15.57
N HIS A 15 3.41 -7.67 -15.22
CA HIS A 15 3.83 -6.97 -13.99
C HIS A 15 3.38 -5.51 -13.96
N PHE A 16 3.34 -4.86 -15.13
CA PHE A 16 2.89 -3.48 -15.24
C PHE A 16 1.41 -3.32 -14.90
N ASN A 17 0.56 -4.27 -15.30
CA ASN A 17 -0.87 -4.26 -14.97
C ASN A 17 -1.10 -4.37 -13.46
N HIS A 18 -0.31 -5.20 -12.76
CA HIS A 18 -0.41 -5.32 -11.31
C HIS A 18 0.00 -4.02 -10.61
N LEU A 19 1.12 -3.40 -11.02
CA LEU A 19 1.58 -2.13 -10.46
C LEU A 19 0.54 -1.01 -10.68
N ARG A 20 0.01 -0.90 -11.91
CA ARG A 20 -1.03 0.08 -12.24
C ARG A 20 -2.29 -0.12 -11.42
N ASN A 21 -2.74 -1.36 -11.25
CA ASN A 21 -3.91 -1.68 -10.44
C ASN A 21 -3.66 -1.30 -8.97
N MET A 22 -2.49 -1.65 -8.41
CA MET A 22 -2.09 -1.27 -7.06
C MET A 22 -2.07 0.25 -6.88
N PHE A 23 -1.48 1.00 -7.82
CA PHE A 23 -1.54 2.46 -7.79
C PHE A 23 -2.97 2.97 -7.81
N GLY A 24 -3.86 2.39 -8.62
CA GLY A 24 -5.28 2.73 -8.64
C GLY A 24 -5.96 2.57 -7.28
N TYR A 25 -5.68 1.49 -6.54
CA TYR A 25 -6.22 1.29 -5.19
C TYR A 25 -5.69 2.31 -4.19
N PHE A 26 -4.40 2.64 -4.24
CA PHE A 26 -3.81 3.66 -3.38
C PHE A 26 -4.33 5.06 -3.72
N LEU A 27 -4.51 5.37 -5.01
CA LEU A 27 -5.08 6.64 -5.43
C LEU A 27 -6.52 6.77 -4.94
N ALA A 28 -7.35 5.74 -5.14
CA ALA A 28 -8.72 5.72 -4.64
C ALA A 28 -8.77 5.83 -3.11
N GLY A 29 -7.91 5.09 -2.40
CA GLY A 29 -7.82 5.18 -0.95
C GLY A 29 -7.41 6.56 -0.44
N ALA A 30 -6.40 7.19 -1.06
CA ALA A 30 -5.98 8.54 -0.72
C ALA A 30 -7.09 9.56 -0.96
N LEU A 31 -7.74 9.49 -2.12
CA LEU A 31 -8.86 10.38 -2.44
C LEU A 31 -10.02 10.22 -1.45
N LEU A 32 -10.40 8.98 -1.12
CA LEU A 32 -11.46 8.74 -0.15
C LEU A 32 -11.08 9.25 1.24
N THR A 33 -9.86 9.00 1.71
CA THR A 33 -9.39 9.51 3.00
C THR A 33 -9.43 11.04 3.06
N VAL A 34 -8.97 11.71 2.01
CA VAL A 34 -8.89 13.17 1.94
C VAL A 34 -10.27 13.82 1.78
N PHE A 35 -11.10 13.34 0.86
CA PHE A 35 -12.36 14.00 0.52
C PHE A 35 -13.54 13.59 1.42
N ILE A 36 -13.45 12.46 2.12
CA ILE A 36 -14.44 12.09 3.15
C ILE A 36 -14.09 12.71 4.51
N GLY A 37 -12.88 13.27 4.67
CA GLY A 37 -12.46 13.89 5.93
C GLY A 37 -12.02 12.86 6.97
N LEU A 38 -11.44 11.73 6.56
CA LEU A 38 -11.01 10.67 7.49
C LEU A 38 -9.67 11.03 8.12
N GLY A 39 -9.66 12.00 9.04
CA GLY A 39 -8.45 12.49 9.73
C GLY A 39 -7.52 13.37 8.88
N ALA A 40 -7.93 13.67 7.64
CA ALA A 40 -7.29 14.60 6.73
C ALA A 40 -8.35 15.54 6.17
N ASP A 41 -8.08 16.84 6.22
CA ASP A 41 -8.98 17.90 5.79
C ASP A 41 -8.39 18.65 4.59
N VAL A 42 -9.24 18.96 3.61
CA VAL A 42 -8.85 19.73 2.43
C VAL A 42 -8.81 21.21 2.77
N VAL A 43 -7.70 21.86 2.44
CA VAL A 43 -7.52 23.31 2.59
C VAL A 43 -7.16 23.91 1.24
N GLY A 44 -7.84 25.01 0.89
CA GLY A 44 -7.63 25.67 -0.40
C GLY A 44 -8.30 24.95 -1.56
N SER A 45 -7.58 24.74 -2.67
CA SER A 45 -8.19 24.29 -3.92
C SER A 45 -8.36 22.77 -4.00
N VAL A 46 -9.52 22.33 -4.51
CA VAL A 46 -9.84 20.91 -4.76
C VAL A 46 -8.83 20.26 -5.71
N LEU A 47 -8.35 21.00 -6.71
CA LEU A 47 -7.35 20.51 -7.66
C LEU A 47 -6.01 20.22 -6.96
N SER A 48 -5.56 21.12 -6.10
CA SER A 48 -4.33 20.92 -5.32
C SER A 48 -4.44 19.70 -4.40
N ALA A 49 -5.59 19.51 -3.76
CA ALA A 49 -5.85 18.34 -2.91
C ALA A 49 -5.87 17.03 -3.71
N ALA A 50 -6.44 17.03 -4.91
CA ALA A 50 -6.41 15.86 -5.80
C ALA A 50 -4.97 15.51 -6.24
N LEU A 51 -4.15 16.51 -6.57
CA LEU A 51 -2.73 16.31 -6.86
C LEU A 51 -1.96 15.81 -5.63
N GLY A 52 -2.27 16.35 -4.44
CA GLY A 52 -1.74 15.88 -3.16
C GLY A 52 -2.08 14.41 -2.91
N ALA A 53 -3.32 14.00 -3.12
CA ALA A 53 -3.75 12.60 -2.98
C ALA A 53 -3.00 11.67 -3.96
N ALA A 54 -2.77 12.11 -5.20
CA ALA A 54 -1.97 11.35 -6.16
C ALA A 54 -0.50 11.21 -5.74
N LEU A 55 0.09 12.27 -5.19
CA LEU A 55 1.44 12.23 -4.64
C LEU A 55 1.52 11.30 -3.42
N ALA A 56 0.55 11.40 -2.49
CA ALA A 56 0.46 10.53 -1.34
C ALA A 56 0.35 9.06 -1.76
N ALA A 57 -0.48 8.74 -2.75
CA ALA A 57 -0.59 7.41 -3.34
C ALA A 57 0.73 6.90 -3.93
N ALA A 58 1.45 7.74 -4.68
CA ALA A 58 2.73 7.38 -5.27
C ALA A 58 3.79 7.09 -4.18
N VAL A 59 3.92 7.97 -3.20
CA VAL A 59 4.89 7.82 -2.09
C VAL A 59 4.54 6.61 -1.23
N ALA A 60 3.27 6.40 -0.90
CA ALA A 60 2.82 5.26 -0.11
C ALA A 60 3.11 3.92 -0.80
N LEU A 61 2.86 3.85 -2.11
CA LEU A 61 3.12 2.64 -2.89
C LEU A 61 4.63 2.39 -3.04
N LEU A 62 5.40 3.39 -3.45
CA LEU A 62 6.84 3.26 -3.65
C LEU A 62 7.56 2.95 -2.34
N GLY A 63 7.30 3.73 -1.29
CA GLY A 63 7.91 3.51 0.01
C GLY A 63 7.55 2.14 0.59
N GLY A 64 6.29 1.72 0.49
CA GLY A 64 5.87 0.39 0.91
C GLY A 64 6.54 -0.75 0.14
N ILE A 65 6.76 -0.58 -1.17
CA ILE A 65 7.54 -1.52 -1.99
C ILE A 65 8.99 -1.59 -1.51
N PHE A 66 9.67 -0.46 -1.32
CA PHE A 66 11.06 -0.41 -0.86
C PHE A 66 11.22 -1.03 0.54
N VAL A 67 10.35 -0.67 1.48
CA VAL A 67 10.33 -1.24 2.84
C VAL A 67 10.12 -2.75 2.78
N THR A 68 9.22 -3.21 1.92
CA THR A 68 9.00 -4.64 1.68
C THR A 68 10.23 -5.35 1.13
N MET A 69 10.95 -4.73 0.19
CA MET A 69 12.19 -5.27 -0.36
C MET A 69 13.27 -5.38 0.73
N ILE A 70 13.49 -4.32 1.51
CA ILE A 70 14.47 -4.30 2.60
C ILE A 70 14.18 -5.42 3.60
N PHE A 71 12.93 -5.53 4.07
CA PHE A 71 12.56 -6.56 5.04
C PHE A 71 12.73 -7.97 4.49
N ARG A 72 12.39 -8.20 3.22
CA ARG A 72 12.60 -9.51 2.58
C ARG A 72 14.07 -9.88 2.50
N THR A 73 14.93 -8.91 2.17
CA THR A 73 16.38 -9.11 2.08
C THR A 73 16.99 -9.34 3.46
N ALA A 74 16.63 -8.53 4.46
CA ALA A 74 17.24 -8.57 5.79
C ALA A 74 16.85 -9.81 6.60
N PHE A 75 15.58 -10.23 6.53
CA PHE A 75 15.04 -11.24 7.45
C PHE A 75 14.67 -12.56 6.75
N ARG A 76 14.98 -12.72 5.44
CA ARG A 76 14.64 -13.91 4.64
C ARG A 76 13.18 -14.37 4.84
N LEU A 77 12.26 -13.41 4.94
CA LEU A 77 10.97 -13.61 5.60
C LEU A 77 10.06 -14.61 4.87
N VAL A 78 9.67 -15.67 5.59
CA VAL A 78 8.63 -16.61 5.20
C VAL A 78 7.29 -16.22 5.84
N GLN A 79 6.51 -15.28 5.32
CA GLN A 79 5.10 -15.01 5.72
C GLN A 79 4.78 -14.11 6.97
N THR A 80 5.45 -14.19 8.13
CA THR A 80 5.44 -13.22 9.30
C THR A 80 6.01 -11.88 8.88
N GLY A 81 6.82 -11.87 7.82
CA GLY A 81 7.21 -10.64 7.15
C GLY A 81 6.04 -9.86 6.57
N ARG A 82 4.85 -10.45 6.42
CA ARG A 82 3.68 -9.73 5.92
C ARG A 82 3.15 -8.70 6.91
N ILE A 83 3.16 -9.00 8.21
CA ILE A 83 2.73 -8.02 9.22
C ILE A 83 3.68 -6.82 9.21
N LEU A 84 4.99 -7.08 9.16
CA LEU A 84 5.99 -6.01 9.02
C LEU A 84 5.88 -5.27 7.67
N GLN A 85 5.54 -5.96 6.59
CA GLN A 85 5.27 -5.33 5.29
C GLN A 85 4.02 -4.44 5.38
N TYR A 86 2.93 -4.89 5.99
CA TYR A 86 1.72 -4.08 6.19
C TYR A 86 1.98 -2.87 7.08
N ALA A 87 2.73 -3.04 8.18
CA ALA A 87 3.17 -1.92 9.00
C ALA A 87 4.04 -0.94 8.19
N GLY A 88 4.95 -1.45 7.35
CA GLY A 88 5.75 -0.64 6.44
C GLY A 88 4.92 0.14 5.43
N PHE A 89 3.90 -0.47 4.84
CA PHE A 89 2.96 0.19 3.94
C PHE A 89 2.11 1.23 4.66
N TRP A 90 1.66 0.94 5.88
CA TRP A 90 0.95 1.91 6.71
C TRP A 90 1.83 3.12 7.05
N LEU A 91 3.07 2.91 7.49
CA LEU A 91 4.02 4.01 7.72
C LEU A 91 4.30 4.79 6.43
N SER A 92 4.42 4.09 5.30
CA SER A 92 4.60 4.74 4.00
C SER A 92 3.38 5.58 3.60
N SER A 93 2.17 5.16 3.99
CA SER A 93 0.94 5.94 3.75
C SER A 93 0.90 7.22 4.57
N TRP A 94 1.39 7.19 5.81
CA TRP A 94 1.59 8.39 6.61
C TRP A 94 2.62 9.33 5.97
N LEU A 95 3.80 8.83 5.61
CA LEU A 95 4.83 9.62 4.92
C LEU A 95 4.33 10.20 3.59
N GLY A 96 3.47 9.47 2.88
CA GLY A 96 2.84 9.96 1.67
C GLY A 96 1.91 11.16 1.92
N LEU A 97 1.12 11.12 2.98
CA LEU A 97 0.27 12.25 3.38
C LEU A 97 1.11 13.46 3.80
N GLU A 98 2.16 13.27 4.59
CA GLU A 98 3.08 14.35 4.98
C GLU A 98 3.80 14.96 3.75
N ALA A 99 4.24 14.12 2.80
CA ALA A 99 4.83 14.59 1.56
C ALA A 99 3.83 15.39 0.71
N ALA A 100 2.57 14.99 0.69
CA ALA A 100 1.50 15.72 0.01
C ALA A 100 1.23 17.09 0.64
N ILE A 101 1.22 17.18 1.97
CA ILE A 101 1.12 18.45 2.70
C ILE A 101 2.31 19.35 2.33
N ALA A 102 3.53 18.85 2.44
CA ALA A 102 4.74 19.61 2.17
C ALA A 102 4.82 20.12 0.72
N ALA A 103 4.37 19.32 -0.25
CA ALA A 103 4.45 19.68 -1.66
C ALA A 103 3.30 20.59 -2.15
N THR A 104 2.10 20.45 -1.58
CA THR A 104 0.90 21.14 -2.11
C THR A 104 0.31 22.18 -1.17
N GLY A 105 0.60 22.11 0.14
CA GLY A 105 -0.02 22.96 1.16
C GLY A 105 -1.55 22.85 1.24
N SER A 106 -2.14 21.81 0.63
CA SER A 106 -3.59 21.72 0.40
C SER A 106 -4.32 20.76 1.33
N LEU A 107 -3.61 20.20 2.30
CA LEU A 107 -4.10 19.20 3.23
C LEU A 107 -3.67 19.59 4.65
N ILE A 108 -4.53 19.34 5.62
CA ILE A 108 -4.19 19.37 7.05
C ILE A 108 -4.55 18.01 7.64
N LEU A 109 -3.63 17.42 8.40
CA LEU A 109 -3.93 16.20 9.15
C LEU A 109 -4.48 16.58 10.53
N SER A 110 -5.79 16.48 10.70
CA SER A 110 -6.43 16.61 12.01
C SER A 110 -6.09 15.42 12.92
N ASN A 111 -5.90 14.23 12.34
CA ASN A 111 -5.37 13.06 13.04
C ASN A 111 -4.56 12.17 12.10
N SER A 112 -3.23 12.30 12.15
CA SER A 112 -2.30 11.56 11.28
C SER A 112 -2.41 10.04 11.43
N PHE A 113 -2.74 9.53 12.63
CA PHE A 113 -2.93 8.10 12.85
C PHE A 113 -4.20 7.60 12.14
N VAL A 114 -5.34 8.28 12.33
CA VAL A 114 -6.60 7.90 11.68
C VAL A 114 -6.49 8.03 10.16
N ALA A 115 -5.89 9.12 9.66
CA ALA A 115 -5.71 9.34 8.23
C ALA A 115 -4.86 8.27 7.56
N SER A 116 -3.70 7.97 8.15
CA SER A 116 -2.82 6.91 7.62
C SER A 116 -3.47 5.53 7.71
N LEU A 117 -4.19 5.23 8.80
CA LEU A 117 -4.85 3.93 8.97
C LEU A 117 -6.04 3.77 8.02
N ALA A 118 -6.83 4.83 7.80
CA ALA A 118 -7.92 4.85 6.83
C ALA A 118 -7.38 4.73 5.39
N PHE A 119 -6.36 5.50 5.05
CA PHE A 119 -5.72 5.45 3.74
C PHE A 119 -5.16 4.04 3.46
N PHE A 120 -4.37 3.49 4.38
CA PHE A 120 -3.87 2.13 4.29
C PHE A 120 -5.03 1.11 4.20
N GLY A 121 -6.01 1.20 5.10
CA GLY A 121 -7.10 0.24 5.24
C GLY A 121 -8.01 0.18 4.01
N ILE A 122 -8.36 1.32 3.43
CA ILE A 122 -9.16 1.39 2.20
C ILE A 122 -8.36 0.82 1.02
N SER A 123 -7.10 1.24 0.87
CA SER A 123 -6.24 0.81 -0.24
C SER A 123 -5.99 -0.71 -0.20
N PHE A 124 -5.55 -1.23 0.95
CA PHE A 124 -5.27 -2.66 1.12
C PHE A 124 -6.53 -3.49 1.21
N GLY A 125 -7.60 -2.99 1.82
CA GLY A 125 -8.90 -3.64 1.86
C GLY A 125 -9.42 -3.90 0.45
N ALA A 126 -9.47 -2.85 -0.38
CA ALA A 126 -9.87 -2.97 -1.78
C ALA A 126 -8.94 -3.91 -2.56
N ALA A 127 -7.61 -3.70 -2.48
CA ALA A 127 -6.65 -4.55 -3.18
C ALA A 127 -6.73 -6.03 -2.76
N THR A 128 -7.12 -6.31 -1.51
CA THR A 128 -7.34 -7.67 -1.01
C THR A 128 -8.64 -8.27 -1.54
N LEU A 129 -9.74 -7.51 -1.52
CA LEU A 129 -11.05 -7.94 -2.04
C LEU A 129 -10.98 -8.30 -3.53
N PHE A 130 -10.23 -7.53 -4.33
CA PHE A 130 -10.03 -7.79 -5.76
C PHE A 130 -8.84 -8.72 -6.06
N GLY A 131 -8.29 -9.40 -5.05
CA GLY A 131 -7.29 -10.45 -5.22
C GLY A 131 -5.92 -9.99 -5.71
N GLN A 132 -5.60 -8.69 -5.63
CA GLN A 132 -4.26 -8.19 -5.94
C GLN A 132 -3.28 -8.50 -4.80
N VAL A 133 -3.74 -8.43 -3.55
CA VAL A 133 -2.94 -8.83 -2.39
C VAL A 133 -3.30 -10.27 -2.04
N PRO A 134 -2.35 -11.23 -2.10
CA PRO A 134 -2.68 -12.61 -1.80
C PRO A 134 -3.02 -12.73 -0.31
N TRP A 135 -4.24 -13.11 0.04
CA TRP A 135 -4.64 -13.32 1.45
C TRP A 135 -4.41 -14.75 1.94
N ARG A 136 -4.46 -15.73 1.03
CA ARG A 136 -4.20 -17.16 1.31
C ARG A 136 -2.91 -17.60 0.59
N GLY A 137 -1.86 -17.90 1.35
CA GLY A 137 -0.61 -18.40 0.77
C GLY A 137 0.52 -18.59 1.78
N ARG A 138 0.74 -19.86 2.16
CA ARG A 138 1.81 -20.48 3.00
C ARG A 138 1.93 -20.05 4.46
N SER A 139 1.00 -20.50 5.31
CA SER A 139 1.19 -20.57 6.77
C SER A 139 2.55 -21.15 7.13
N TRP A 140 3.20 -20.57 8.15
CA TRP A 140 4.43 -21.06 8.79
C TRP A 140 4.34 -22.51 9.25
N MET A 141 3.12 -22.89 9.62
CA MET A 141 2.84 -24.24 10.06
C MET A 141 2.75 -25.14 8.82
N PRO A 142 3.48 -26.26 8.80
CA PRO A 142 3.21 -27.34 7.88
C PRO A 142 1.80 -27.86 8.18
N ILE A 143 0.81 -27.33 7.49
CA ILE A 143 -0.53 -27.90 7.48
C ILE A 143 -0.42 -29.15 6.61
N ARG A 144 -0.30 -30.32 7.24
CA ARG A 144 -0.62 -31.58 6.56
C ARG A 144 -2.07 -31.46 6.12
N ARG A 145 -2.29 -31.42 4.80
CA ARG A 145 -3.63 -31.54 4.25
C ARG A 145 -4.08 -32.99 4.50
N PRO A 146 -5.33 -33.22 4.96
CA PRO A 146 -5.90 -34.56 4.96
C PRO A 146 -5.94 -35.13 3.54
#